data_AF-A0A7J7N056-F1
#
_entry.id   AF-A0A7J7N056-F1
#
_cell.length_a   1.000
_cell.length_b   1.000
_cell.length_c   1.000
_cell.angle_alpha   90.00
_cell.angle_beta   90.00
_cell.angle_gamma   90.00
#
_symmetry.space_group_name_H-M   'P 1'
#
loop_
_entity.id
_entity.type
_entity.pdbx_description
1 polymer ?
#
loop_
_entity_poly.entity_id
_entity_poly.type
_entity_poly.pdbx_seq_one_letter_code
_entity_poly.pdbx_strand_id
1 'polypeptide(L)'
;MLQEPFECYYMSDIEAGLRLKRRHLIAMSLLVGNDHDLGGVSGIGIETALRFVKMFPEDEILDRLREVGNGAIPLTHFHSEVIDFCASTSNESSSPKIKSSHCSYCGHPGSKRAHIKLACEYCMANGENCIQKPVGFKCECSPCNKV
;
A
#
# COMPACT_ATOMS: atom_id res chain seq x y z
N MET A 1 -8.06 -37.42 30.08
CA MET A 1 -7.66 -36.65 28.88
C MET A 1 -8.53 -35.40 28.86
N LEU A 2 -7.96 -34.21 29.00
CA LEU A 2 -8.70 -32.96 28.77
C LEU A 2 -8.96 -32.89 27.27
N GLN A 3 -10.23 -32.98 26.87
CA GLN A 3 -10.64 -32.78 25.49
C GLN A 3 -10.48 -31.30 25.17
N GLU A 4 -9.75 -30.98 24.11
CA GLU A 4 -9.66 -29.60 23.64
C GLU A 4 -11.08 -29.12 23.27
N PRO A 5 -11.46 -27.91 23.68
CA PRO A 5 -12.78 -27.37 23.35
C PRO A 5 -12.89 -27.18 21.83
N PHE A 6 -14.07 -27.45 21.28
CA PHE A 6 -14.35 -27.15 19.88
C PHE A 6 -14.41 -25.65 19.66
N GLU A 7 -13.68 -25.17 18.66
CA GLU A 7 -13.82 -23.80 18.18
C GLU A 7 -15.03 -23.69 17.26
N CYS A 8 -15.89 -22.72 17.51
CA CYS A 8 -17.10 -22.45 16.73
C CYS A 8 -17.04 -21.03 16.21
N TYR A 9 -17.23 -20.86 14.89
CA TYR A 9 -17.20 -19.57 14.23
C TYR A 9 -18.53 -19.32 13.52
N TYR A 10 -19.26 -18.31 13.97
CA TYR A 10 -20.48 -17.88 13.30
C TYR A 10 -20.14 -16.83 12.25
N MET A 11 -20.64 -17.05 11.03
CA MET A 11 -20.41 -16.09 9.94
C MET A 11 -20.96 -14.69 10.28
N SER A 12 -22.10 -14.62 10.98
CA SER A 12 -22.66 -13.35 11.47
C SER A 12 -21.68 -12.53 12.30
N ASP A 13 -20.90 -13.19 13.16
CA ASP A 13 -19.94 -12.54 14.05
C ASP A 13 -18.73 -12.04 13.26
N ILE A 14 -18.29 -12.83 12.27
CA ILE A 14 -17.22 -12.44 11.34
C ILE A 14 -17.65 -11.23 10.52
N GLU A 15 -18.86 -11.25 9.96
CA GLU A 15 -19.40 -10.15 9.17
C GLU A 15 -19.55 -8.88 10.02
N ALA A 16 -20.09 -8.99 11.23
CA ALA A 16 -20.26 -7.85 12.13
C ALA A 16 -18.92 -7.29 12.62
N GLY A 17 -17.97 -8.16 12.97
CA GLY A 17 -16.67 -7.78 13.53
C GLY A 17 -15.69 -7.23 12.48
N LEU A 18 -15.64 -7.84 11.30
CA LEU A 18 -14.68 -7.46 10.25
C LEU A 18 -15.28 -6.55 9.18
N ARG A 19 -16.61 -6.47 9.08
CA ARG A 19 -17.36 -5.82 7.99
C ARG A 19 -17.00 -6.39 6.62
N LEU A 20 -16.69 -7.68 6.58
CA LEU A 20 -16.43 -8.43 5.38
C LEU A 20 -17.63 -9.31 5.08
N LYS A 21 -17.86 -9.58 3.81
CA LYS A 21 -18.90 -10.49 3.33
C LYS A 21 -18.26 -11.62 2.55
N ARG A 22 -19.06 -12.58 2.08
CA ARG A 22 -18.56 -13.79 1.41
C ARG A 22 -17.52 -13.52 0.33
N ARG A 23 -17.78 -12.59 -0.62
CA ARG A 23 -16.82 -12.35 -1.72
C ARG A 23 -15.52 -11.69 -1.25
N HIS A 24 -15.56 -10.91 -0.16
CA HIS A 24 -14.34 -10.36 0.46
C HIS A 24 -13.48 -11.46 1.10
N LEU A 25 -14.10 -12.41 1.80
CA LEU A 25 -13.38 -13.53 2.43
C LEU A 25 -12.74 -14.45 1.38
N ILE A 26 -13.43 -14.68 0.26
CA ILE A 26 -12.87 -15.41 -0.89
C ILE A 26 -11.67 -14.64 -1.48
N ALA A 27 -11.79 -13.33 -1.67
CA ALA A 27 -10.68 -12.51 -2.15
C ALA A 27 -9.48 -12.56 -1.18
N MET A 28 -9.71 -12.55 0.13
CA MET A 28 -8.66 -12.75 1.12
C MET A 28 -7.96 -14.10 0.98
N SER A 29 -8.70 -15.20 0.81
CA SER A 29 -8.09 -16.54 0.67
C SER A 29 -7.30 -16.69 -0.62
N LEU A 30 -7.68 -15.98 -1.70
CA LEU A 30 -6.91 -15.94 -2.93
C LEU A 30 -5.61 -15.12 -2.79
N LEU A 31 -5.64 -14.06 -1.99
CA LEU A 31 -4.48 -13.20 -1.76
C LEU A 31 -3.45 -13.82 -0.80
N VAL A 32 -3.92 -14.38 0.32
CA VAL A 32 -3.06 -14.90 1.40
C VAL A 32 -2.63 -16.33 1.16
N GLY A 33 -3.48 -17.12 0.49
CA GLY A 33 -3.26 -18.54 0.24
C GLY A 33 -4.41 -19.40 0.76
N ASN A 34 -4.63 -20.53 0.08
CA ASN A 34 -5.65 -21.54 0.37
C ASN A 34 -5.14 -22.93 -0.05
N ASP A 35 -5.98 -23.94 0.08
CA ASP A 35 -5.66 -25.33 -0.27
C ASP A 35 -5.40 -25.56 -1.77
N HIS A 36 -5.93 -24.71 -2.65
CA HIS A 36 -5.64 -24.75 -4.09
C HIS A 36 -4.38 -23.96 -4.47
N ASP A 37 -4.00 -22.97 -3.66
CA ASP A 37 -2.77 -22.18 -3.80
C ASP A 37 -2.21 -21.80 -2.44
N LEU A 38 -1.32 -22.64 -1.91
CA LEU A 38 -0.74 -22.47 -0.57
C LEU A 38 0.14 -21.22 -0.46
N GLY A 39 0.66 -20.73 -1.58
CA GLY A 39 1.60 -19.59 -1.61
C GLY A 39 0.91 -18.24 -1.70
N GLY A 40 -0.32 -18.21 -2.21
CA GLY A 40 -1.05 -16.97 -2.48
C GLY A 40 -0.22 -16.00 -3.31
N VAL A 41 -0.44 -14.71 -3.08
CA VAL A 41 0.34 -13.65 -3.74
C VAL A 41 1.56 -13.30 -2.91
N SER A 42 2.75 -13.49 -3.50
CA SER A 42 4.02 -13.16 -2.84
C SER A 42 4.07 -11.72 -2.34
N GLY A 43 4.39 -11.54 -1.06
CA GLY A 43 4.44 -10.23 -0.40
C GLY A 43 3.11 -9.71 0.14
N ILE A 44 2.01 -10.48 0.02
CA ILE A 44 0.71 -10.14 0.58
C ILE A 44 0.39 -11.06 1.76
N GLY A 45 0.48 -10.51 2.98
CA GLY A 45 0.01 -11.17 4.19
C GLY A 45 -1.44 -10.80 4.55
N ILE A 46 -1.95 -11.37 5.64
CA ILE A 46 -3.34 -11.18 6.08
C ILE A 46 -3.74 -9.71 6.26
N GLU A 47 -2.86 -8.90 6.84
CA GLU A 47 -3.08 -7.46 7.06
C GLU A 47 -3.21 -6.69 5.75
N THR A 48 -2.32 -6.97 4.79
CA THR A 48 -2.32 -6.34 3.47
C THR A 48 -3.56 -6.76 2.68
N ALA A 49 -3.90 -8.05 2.72
CA ALA A 49 -5.10 -8.58 2.07
C ALA A 49 -6.38 -7.99 2.66
N LEU A 50 -6.50 -7.95 3.99
CA LEU A 50 -7.64 -7.34 4.69
C LEU A 50 -7.84 -5.88 4.27
N ARG A 51 -6.75 -5.14 4.17
CA ARG A 51 -6.78 -3.74 3.75
C ARG A 51 -7.26 -3.59 2.32
N PHE A 52 -6.73 -4.42 1.41
CA PHE A 52 -7.13 -4.44 0.00
C PHE A 52 -8.61 -4.77 -0.16
N VAL A 53 -9.11 -5.84 0.47
CA VAL A 53 -10.51 -6.25 0.29
C VAL A 53 -11.50 -5.22 0.82
N LYS A 54 -11.12 -4.42 1.82
CA LYS A 54 -11.95 -3.33 2.36
C LYS A 54 -12.04 -2.11 1.45
N MET A 55 -11.22 -2.00 0.41
CA MET A 55 -11.26 -0.87 -0.53
C MET A 55 -12.43 -0.96 -1.50
N PHE A 56 -13.00 -2.14 -1.68
CA PHE A 56 -14.02 -2.40 -2.68
C PHE A 56 -15.31 -2.90 -2.04
N PRO A 57 -16.46 -2.64 -2.65
CA PRO A 57 -17.69 -3.29 -2.25
C PRO A 57 -17.66 -4.78 -2.65
N GLU A 58 -18.52 -5.57 -2.01
CA GLU A 58 -18.53 -7.03 -2.16
C GLU A 58 -18.73 -7.47 -3.61
N ASP A 59 -19.57 -6.76 -4.34
CA ASP A 59 -19.96 -7.07 -5.70
C ASP A 59 -18.85 -6.83 -6.73
N GLU A 60 -17.90 -5.93 -6.42
CA GLU A 60 -16.80 -5.56 -7.32
C GLU A 60 -15.47 -6.28 -7.00
N ILE A 61 -15.24 -6.73 -5.76
CA ILE A 61 -13.90 -7.15 -5.29
C ILE A 61 -13.22 -8.21 -6.17
N LEU A 62 -13.97 -9.20 -6.66
CA LEU A 62 -13.40 -10.27 -7.49
C LEU A 62 -13.09 -9.80 -8.91
N ASP A 63 -13.87 -8.85 -9.45
CA ASP A 63 -13.60 -8.27 -10.75
C ASP A 63 -12.35 -7.39 -10.70
N ARG A 64 -12.18 -6.63 -9.62
CA ARG A 64 -10.97 -5.84 -9.34
C ARG A 64 -9.74 -6.72 -9.19
N LEU A 65 -9.85 -7.84 -8.48
CA LEU A 65 -8.76 -8.80 -8.34
C LEU A 65 -8.36 -9.41 -9.69
N ARG A 66 -9.34 -9.67 -10.57
CA ARG A 66 -9.09 -10.16 -11.94
C ARG A 66 -8.39 -9.09 -12.80
N GLU A 67 -8.81 -7.83 -12.72
CA GLU A 67 -8.15 -6.71 -13.40
C GLU A 67 -6.69 -6.58 -12.99
N VAL A 68 -6.41 -6.70 -11.69
CA VAL A 68 -5.06 -6.72 -11.13
C VAL A 68 -4.25 -7.90 -11.65
N GLY A 69 -4.80 -9.12 -11.60
CA GLY A 69 -4.12 -10.33 -12.07
C GLY A 69 -3.79 -10.30 -13.57
N ASN A 70 -4.62 -9.62 -14.36
CA ASN A 70 -4.39 -9.41 -15.79
C ASN A 70 -3.42 -8.26 -16.11
N GLY A 71 -2.91 -7.54 -15.09
CA GLY A 71 -2.00 -6.41 -15.26
C GLY A 71 -2.67 -5.12 -15.75
N ALA A 72 -4.00 -5.05 -15.76
CA ALA A 72 -4.72 -3.83 -16.15
C ALA A 72 -4.58 -2.71 -15.10
N ILE A 73 -4.36 -3.09 -13.83
CA ILE A 73 -4.11 -2.15 -12.74
C ILE A 73 -2.85 -2.60 -11.96
N PRO A 74 -1.79 -1.76 -11.86
CA PRO A 74 -0.61 -2.09 -11.07
C PRO A 74 -0.93 -2.18 -9.57
N LEU A 75 -0.52 -3.27 -8.90
CA LEU A 75 -0.58 -3.43 -7.43
C LEU A 75 0.12 -2.29 -6.66
N THR A 76 1.06 -1.60 -7.30
CA THR A 76 1.76 -0.44 -6.74
C THR A 76 0.86 0.79 -6.60
N HIS A 77 -0.14 0.94 -7.47
CA HIS A 77 -1.15 2.00 -7.35
C HIS A 77 -1.99 1.77 -6.09
N PHE A 78 -2.36 0.50 -5.87
CA PHE A 78 -3.05 0.10 -4.65
C PHE A 78 -2.20 0.37 -3.42
N HIS A 79 -0.93 -0.04 -3.35
CA HIS A 79 -0.08 0.27 -2.19
C HIS A 79 -0.02 1.78 -1.87
N SER A 80 -0.14 2.66 -2.87
CA SER A 80 -0.26 4.12 -2.66
C SER A 80 -1.66 4.53 -2.18
N GLU A 81 -2.72 4.03 -2.80
CA GLU A 81 -4.11 4.28 -2.38
C GLU A 81 -4.43 3.72 -0.99
N VAL A 82 -3.85 2.57 -0.60
CA VAL A 82 -4.01 2.04 0.76
C VAL A 82 -3.19 2.80 1.80
N ILE A 83 -2.18 3.58 1.38
CA ILE A 83 -1.52 4.57 2.23
C ILE A 83 -2.39 5.83 2.33
N ASP A 84 -3.03 6.27 1.24
CA ASP A 84 -3.91 7.45 1.22
C ASP A 84 -5.26 7.24 1.94
N PHE A 85 -5.84 6.03 1.89
CA PHE A 85 -7.07 5.69 2.62
C PHE A 85 -6.86 5.68 4.14
N CYS A 86 -5.66 5.31 4.60
CA CYS A 86 -5.26 5.44 6.00
C CYS A 86 -5.14 6.89 6.47
N ALA A 87 -4.95 7.85 5.56
CA ALA A 87 -4.94 9.28 5.89
C ALA A 87 -6.35 9.89 6.00
N SER A 88 -7.38 9.18 5.53
CA SER A 88 -8.74 9.74 5.37
C SER A 88 -9.74 9.30 6.44
N THR A 89 -9.38 8.36 7.33
CA THR A 89 -10.30 7.79 8.35
C THR A 89 -10.03 8.26 9.78
N SER A 90 -9.20 9.29 9.98
CA SER A 90 -9.05 10.00 11.25
C SER A 90 -9.77 11.35 11.21
N ASN A 91 -10.99 11.42 11.75
CA ASN A 91 -11.62 12.70 12.05
C ASN A 91 -10.93 13.35 13.27
N GLU A 92 -10.63 14.64 13.10
CA GLU A 92 -10.23 15.66 14.08
C GLU A 92 -8.84 15.58 14.74
N SER A 93 -8.01 16.57 14.37
CA SER A 93 -6.86 17.15 15.09
C SER A 93 -5.51 16.40 15.06
N SER A 94 -4.82 16.53 13.92
CA SER A 94 -3.36 16.70 13.71
C SER A 94 -2.85 15.85 12.55
N SER A 95 -2.59 16.50 11.42
CA SER A 95 -2.20 15.85 10.16
C SER A 95 -0.83 15.14 10.27
N PRO A 96 -0.69 13.85 9.94
CA PRO A 96 0.62 13.29 9.63
C PRO A 96 0.95 13.64 8.18
N LYS A 97 1.73 14.71 8.00
CA LYS A 97 2.27 15.15 6.71
C LYS A 97 2.96 13.96 6.00
N ILE A 98 2.37 13.41 4.93
CA ILE A 98 3.01 12.40 4.08
C ILE A 98 4.32 13.01 3.58
N LYS A 99 5.44 12.49 4.08
CA LYS A 99 6.76 12.96 3.68
C LYS A 99 7.01 12.47 2.27
N SER A 100 7.03 13.38 1.30
CA SER A 100 7.47 13.07 -0.05
C SER A 100 8.83 12.38 0.03
N SER A 101 9.02 11.26 -0.68
CA SER A 101 10.32 10.59 -0.70
C SER A 101 11.33 11.47 -1.45
N HIS A 102 12.52 11.62 -0.88
CA HIS A 102 13.61 12.41 -1.46
C HIS A 102 14.84 11.53 -1.67
N CYS A 103 15.61 11.83 -2.70
CA CYS A 103 16.82 11.08 -3.01
C CYS A 103 17.84 11.36 -1.92
N SER A 104 18.37 10.30 -1.30
CA SER A 104 19.34 10.46 -0.21
C SER A 104 20.63 11.17 -0.64
N TYR A 105 20.96 11.10 -1.94
CA TYR A 105 22.17 11.66 -2.52
C TYR A 105 22.04 13.15 -2.90
N CYS A 106 21.02 13.53 -3.69
CA CYS A 106 20.82 14.93 -4.10
C CYS A 106 19.81 15.72 -3.26
N GLY A 107 18.96 15.05 -2.47
CA GLY A 107 17.95 15.70 -1.64
C GLY A 107 16.69 16.18 -2.38
N HIS A 108 16.59 15.95 -3.70
CA HIS A 108 15.41 16.29 -4.50
C HIS A 108 14.32 15.21 -4.45
N PRO A 109 13.04 15.56 -4.74
CA PRO A 109 11.94 14.61 -4.76
C PRO A 109 12.22 13.41 -5.67
N GLY A 110 11.85 12.21 -5.24
CA GLY A 110 12.12 10.95 -5.93
C GLY A 110 13.09 10.04 -5.17
N SER A 111 13.22 8.78 -5.60
CA SER A 111 14.12 7.81 -4.95
C SER A 111 15.50 7.78 -5.62
N LYS A 112 16.55 7.45 -4.85
CA LYS A 112 17.91 7.26 -5.41
C LYS A 112 17.93 6.24 -6.55
N ARG A 113 17.14 5.15 -6.43
CA ARG A 113 17.03 4.11 -7.47
C ARG A 113 16.39 4.64 -8.76
N ALA A 114 15.38 5.50 -8.65
CA ALA A 114 14.78 6.14 -9.82
C ALA A 114 15.77 7.08 -10.50
N HIS A 115 16.49 7.87 -9.71
CA HIS A 115 17.45 8.84 -10.25
C HIS A 115 18.73 8.23 -10.85
N ILE A 116 18.98 6.94 -10.63
CA ILE A 116 20.05 6.19 -11.32
C ILE A 116 19.61 5.79 -12.73
N LYS A 117 18.29 5.61 -12.95
CA LYS A 117 17.73 5.18 -14.23
C LYS A 117 17.31 6.36 -15.11
N LEU A 118 16.82 7.43 -14.49
CA LEU A 118 16.36 8.65 -15.15
C LEU A 118 17.00 9.84 -14.45
N ALA A 119 17.52 10.78 -15.23
CA ALA A 119 18.17 11.98 -14.70
C ALA A 119 17.24 12.76 -13.77
N CYS A 120 17.80 13.34 -12.71
CA CYS A 120 17.05 14.19 -11.80
C CYS A 120 16.87 15.57 -12.42
N GLU A 121 15.61 15.97 -12.63
CA GLU A 121 15.24 17.26 -13.25
C GLU A 121 15.78 18.48 -12.49
N TYR A 122 15.96 18.34 -11.18
CA TYR A 122 16.39 19.41 -10.28
C TYR A 122 17.93 19.53 -10.14
N CYS A 123 18.70 18.52 -10.53
CA CYS A 123 20.17 18.52 -10.41
C CYS A 123 20.86 19.38 -11.50
N MET A 124 20.22 20.47 -11.93
CA MET A 124 20.55 21.31 -13.09
C MET A 124 20.57 20.53 -14.40
N ALA A 125 19.39 20.34 -15.01
CA ALA A 125 19.04 20.22 -16.45
C ALA A 125 19.97 19.53 -17.49
N ASN A 126 21.14 18.99 -17.15
CA ASN A 126 22.18 18.55 -18.09
C ASN A 126 22.96 17.29 -17.62
N GLY A 127 22.55 16.62 -16.54
CA GLY A 127 23.33 15.53 -15.93
C GLY A 127 22.71 14.14 -16.08
N GLU A 128 23.47 13.18 -16.60
CA GLU A 128 23.13 11.75 -16.62
C GLU A 128 23.04 11.12 -15.20
N ASN A 129 23.42 11.87 -14.16
CA ASN A 129 23.46 11.43 -12.77
C ASN A 129 23.07 12.53 -11.77
N CYS A 130 22.73 12.12 -10.55
CA CYS A 130 22.50 13.07 -9.45
C CYS A 130 23.82 13.69 -8.97
N ILE A 131 23.73 14.92 -8.44
CA ILE A 131 24.84 15.60 -7.75
C ILE A 131 24.68 15.41 -6.23
N GLN A 132 25.78 15.27 -5.49
CA GLN A 132 25.74 15.19 -4.04
C GLN A 132 25.23 16.50 -3.44
N LYS A 133 24.24 16.42 -2.56
CA LYS A 133 23.71 17.58 -1.85
C LYS A 133 24.81 18.28 -1.03
N PRO A 134 24.88 19.62 -1.04
CA PRO A 134 25.83 20.36 -0.23
C PRO A 134 25.56 20.19 1.27
N VAL A 135 26.58 20.46 2.09
CA VAL A 135 26.45 20.45 3.56
C VAL A 135 25.41 21.50 3.95
N GLY A 136 24.39 21.08 4.71
CA GLY A 136 23.29 21.97 5.12
C GLY A 136 22.15 22.12 4.11
N PHE A 137 22.10 21.28 3.06
CA PHE A 137 20.99 21.29 2.09
C PHE A 137 19.61 21.25 2.76
N LYS A 138 18.74 22.19 2.38
CA LYS A 138 17.33 22.24 2.77
C LYS A 138 16.46 22.09 1.52
N CYS A 139 15.47 21.21 1.58
CA CYS A 139 14.55 21.02 0.48
C CYS A 139 13.48 22.12 0.47
N GLU A 140 13.27 22.74 -0.69
CA GLU A 140 12.30 23.83 -0.89
C GLU A 140 10.96 23.38 -1.47
N CYS A 141 10.73 22.07 -1.62
CA CYS A 141 9.47 21.56 -2.15
C CYS A 141 8.31 21.89 -1.21
N SER A 142 7.13 22.18 -1.77
CA SER A 142 5.92 22.53 -1.00
C SER A 142 5.59 21.55 0.16
N PRO A 143 5.88 20.23 0.05
CA PRO A 143 5.73 19.28 1.16
C PRO A 143 6.74 19.45 2.31
N CYS A 144 7.98 19.87 2.03
CA CYS A 144 9.04 20.05 3.03
C CYS A 144 9.12 21.47 3.60
N ASN A 145 8.61 22.46 2.85
CA ASN A 145 8.60 23.87 3.23
C ASN A 145 7.34 24.29 4.02
N LYS A 146 6.78 23.38 4.83
CA LYS A 146 5.67 23.72 5.74
C LYS A 146 6.26 24.13 7.09
N VAL A 147 6.36 25.45 7.28
CA VAL A 147 6.59 26.15 8.56
C VAL A 147 5.74 25.53 9.67
#